data_AF-A0A6H2C1W3-F1
#
_entry.id   AF-A0A6H2C1W3-F1
#
_cell.length_a   1.000
_cell.length_b   1.000
_cell.length_c   1.000
_cell.angle_alpha   90.00
_cell.angle_beta   90.00
_cell.angle_gamma   90.00
#
_symmetry.space_group_name_H-M   'P 1'
#
loop_
_entity.id
_entity.type
_entity.pdbx_description
1 polymer ?
#
loop_
_entity_poly.entity_id
_entity_poly.type
_entity_poly.pdbx_seq_one_letter_code
_entity_poly.pdbx_strand_id
1 'polypeptide(L)'
;MTYKVQLSLEAEKVFAKSNKTLAKKLARCFQTLEENPSFHPNIKPLKGNYSGYYRYRVGDYRVVYSIDDEVVLVNIILIAHRSKIYE
;
A
#
# COMPACT_ATOMS: atom_id res chain seq x y z
N MET A 1 -17.78 -3.55 5.53
CA MET A 1 -17.41 -2.14 5.32
C MET A 1 -16.30 -2.12 4.30
N THR A 2 -16.32 -1.16 3.38
CA THR A 2 -15.29 -1.03 2.34
C THR A 2 -14.54 0.27 2.60
N TYR A 3 -13.22 0.17 2.79
CA TYR A 3 -12.35 1.33 2.95
C TYR A 3 -12.18 2.05 1.62
N LYS A 4 -12.10 3.38 1.68
CA LYS A 4 -11.63 4.17 0.55
C LYS A 4 -10.10 4.06 0.51
N VAL A 5 -9.52 3.82 -0.66
CA VAL A 5 -8.06 3.89 -0.84
C VAL A 5 -7.68 5.23 -1.46
N GLN A 6 -6.78 5.95 -0.80
CA GLN A 6 -6.24 7.22 -1.28
C GLN A 6 -4.72 7.12 -1.44
N LEU A 7 -4.20 7.62 -2.56
CA LEU A 7 -2.77 7.63 -2.84
C LEU A 7 -2.18 9.00 -2.50
N SER A 8 -1.00 9.00 -1.88
CA SER A 8 -0.14 10.19 -1.85
C SER A 8 0.29 10.57 -3.26
N LEU A 9 0.69 11.83 -3.45
CA LEU A 9 1.20 12.31 -4.74
C LEU A 9 2.41 11.48 -5.23
N GLU A 10 3.26 11.00 -4.33
CA GLU A 10 4.41 10.16 -4.67
C GLU A 10 3.98 8.76 -5.10
N ALA A 11 3.05 8.15 -4.35
CA ALA A 11 2.48 6.85 -4.70
C ALA A 11 1.76 6.89 -6.05
N GLU A 12 0.99 7.95 -6.30
CA GLU A 12 0.29 8.16 -7.56
C GLU A 12 1.26 8.28 -8.74
N LYS A 13 2.35 9.04 -8.60
CA LYS A 13 3.40 9.14 -9.63
C LYS A 13 4.00 7.78 -9.97
N VAL A 14 4.24 6.93 -8.97
CA VAL A 14 4.78 5.58 -9.18
C VAL A 14 3.75 4.68 -9.86
N PHE A 15 2.48 4.75 -9.45
CA PHE A 15 1.40 4.00 -10.07
C PHE A 15 1.20 4.42 -11.53
N ALA A 16 1.17 5.72 -11.83
CA ALA A 16 1.00 6.24 -13.18
C ALA A 16 2.16 5.87 -14.13
N LYS A 17 3.39 5.76 -13.60
CA LYS A 17 4.57 5.33 -14.37
C LYS A 17 4.73 3.80 -14.44
N SER A 18 3.88 3.05 -13.77
CA SER A 18 4.00 1.59 -13.72
C SER A 18 3.65 0.95 -15.06
N ASN A 19 4.35 -0.12 -15.42
CA ASN A 19 3.98 -0.90 -16.59
C ASN A 19 2.65 -1.64 -16.34
N LYS A 20 2.01 -2.11 -17.43
CA LYS A 20 0.70 -2.78 -17.37
C LYS A 20 0.63 -3.93 -16.36
N THR A 21 1.72 -4.70 -16.24
CA THR A 21 1.80 -5.84 -15.31
C THR A 21 1.82 -5.38 -13.85
N LEU A 22 2.62 -4.37 -13.53
CA LEU A 22 2.71 -3.80 -12.18
C LEU A 22 1.42 -3.06 -11.81
N ALA A 23 0.87 -2.25 -12.71
CA ALA A 23 -0.41 -1.56 -12.53
C ALA A 23 -1.53 -2.54 -12.15
N LYS A 24 -1.64 -3.66 -12.86
CA LYS A 24 -2.65 -4.70 -12.58
C LYS A 24 -2.46 -5.34 -11.19
N LYS A 25 -1.21 -5.54 -10.76
CA LYS A 25 -0.91 -6.08 -9.43
C LYS A 25 -1.21 -5.05 -8.33
N LEU A 26 -0.91 -3.77 -8.56
CA LEU A 26 -1.22 -2.68 -7.64
C LEU A 26 -2.74 -2.46 -7.52
N ALA A 27 -3.49 -2.52 -8.61
CA ALA A 27 -4.95 -2.44 -8.57
C ALA A 27 -5.57 -3.56 -7.71
N ARG A 28 -5.07 -4.81 -7.84
CA ARG A 28 -5.49 -5.92 -6.97
C ARG A 28 -5.12 -5.69 -5.51
N CYS A 29 -3.93 -5.13 -5.25
CA CYS A 29 -3.54 -4.72 -3.91
C CYS A 29 -4.54 -3.72 -3.34
N PHE A 30 -4.93 -2.69 -4.10
CA PHE A 30 -5.89 -1.69 -3.63
C PHE A 30 -7.26 -2.31 -3.34
N GLN A 31 -7.78 -3.17 -4.21
CA GLN A 31 -9.02 -3.92 -3.94
C GLN A 31 -8.95 -4.74 -2.64
N THR A 32 -7.82 -5.41 -2.39
CA THR A 32 -7.63 -6.11 -1.10
C THR A 32 -7.65 -5.16 0.08
N LEU A 33 -7.06 -3.97 -0.05
CA LEU A 33 -7.04 -2.96 1.02
C LEU A 33 -8.41 -2.31 1.24
N GLU A 34 -9.22 -2.17 0.20
CA GLU A 34 -10.61 -1.72 0.33
C GLU A 34 -11.42 -2.70 1.19
N GLU A 35 -11.18 -4.01 1.09
CA GLU A 35 -11.94 -5.03 1.82
C GLU A 35 -11.36 -5.39 3.18
N ASN A 36 -10.03 -5.63 3.25
CA ASN A 36 -9.34 -6.18 4.41
C ASN A 36 -7.94 -5.55 4.56
N PRO A 37 -7.84 -4.28 4.98
CA PRO A 37 -6.58 -3.55 4.99
C PRO A 37 -5.57 -4.02 6.03
N SER A 38 -5.95 -4.82 7.03
CA SER A 38 -5.03 -5.32 8.07
C SER A 38 -4.75 -6.82 7.97
N PHE A 39 -5.54 -7.58 7.19
CA PHE A 39 -5.50 -9.04 7.18
C PHE A 39 -5.39 -9.62 5.76
N HIS A 40 -4.14 -9.94 5.36
CA HIS A 40 -3.83 -10.64 4.12
C HIS A 40 -2.40 -11.21 4.21
N PRO A 41 -2.05 -12.34 3.57
CA PRO A 41 -0.69 -12.91 3.64
C PRO A 41 0.44 -11.98 3.20
N ASN A 42 0.14 -11.01 2.32
CA ASN A 42 1.11 -10.02 1.86
C ASN A 42 1.23 -8.79 2.77
N ILE A 43 0.35 -8.63 3.75
CA ILE A 43 0.32 -7.50 4.68
C ILE A 43 1.14 -7.85 5.92
N LYS A 44 1.96 -6.90 6.37
CA LYS A 44 2.59 -6.95 7.69
C LYS A 44 2.56 -5.57 8.34
N PRO A 45 2.25 -5.46 9.65
CA PRO A 45 2.44 -4.22 10.37
C PRO A 45 3.94 -3.90 10.45
N LEU A 46 4.27 -2.62 10.31
CA LEU A 46 5.60 -2.10 10.53
C LEU A 46 5.84 -1.90 12.04
N LYS A 47 7.11 -1.88 12.45
CA LYS A 47 7.53 -1.85 13.86
C LYS A 47 8.45 -0.66 14.12
N GLY A 48 8.66 -0.34 15.40
CA GLY A 48 9.52 0.77 15.83
C GLY A 48 8.94 2.11 15.43
N ASN A 49 9.76 2.99 14.85
CA ASN A 49 9.37 4.34 14.42
C ASN A 49 8.27 4.37 13.34
N TYR A 50 7.96 3.22 12.73
CA TYR A 50 6.90 3.07 11.74
C TYR A 50 5.68 2.32 12.29
N SER A 51 5.54 2.19 13.61
CA SER A 51 4.32 1.65 14.21
C SER A 51 3.10 2.48 13.78
N GLY A 52 1.96 1.82 13.57
CA GLY A 52 0.75 2.42 12.97
C GLY A 52 0.70 2.34 11.43
N TYR A 53 1.82 2.01 10.79
CA TYR A 53 1.85 1.74 9.35
C TYR A 53 1.88 0.23 9.05
N TYR A 54 1.47 -0.09 7.83
CA TYR A 54 1.46 -1.42 7.28
C TYR A 54 2.22 -1.45 5.96
N ARG A 55 2.66 -2.64 5.59
CA ARG A 55 3.31 -2.90 4.31
C ARG A 55 2.65 -4.07 3.59
N TYR A 56 2.11 -3.80 2.41
CA TYR A 56 1.65 -4.82 1.46
C TYR A 56 2.77 -5.15 0.46
N ARG A 57 3.11 -6.43 0.30
CA ARG A 57 4.08 -6.89 -0.71
C ARG A 57 3.42 -7.14 -2.07
N VAL A 58 3.93 -6.51 -3.12
CA VAL A 58 3.49 -6.68 -4.51
C VAL A 58 4.67 -7.09 -5.38
N GLY A 59 5.00 -8.39 -5.37
CA GLY A 59 6.21 -8.90 -6.03
C GLY A 59 7.47 -8.28 -5.44
N ASP A 60 8.18 -7.49 -6.25
CA ASP A 60 9.36 -6.72 -5.85
C ASP A 60 9.05 -5.30 -5.39
N TYR A 61 7.79 -4.88 -5.38
CA TYR A 61 7.35 -3.60 -4.84
C TYR A 61 6.74 -3.78 -3.46
N ARG A 62 6.79 -2.72 -2.66
CA ARG A 62 6.12 -2.61 -1.36
C ARG A 62 5.26 -1.37 -1.37
N VAL A 63 4.04 -1.54 -0.86
CA VAL A 63 3.07 -0.48 -0.66
C VAL A 63 3.02 -0.23 0.85
N VAL A 64 3.40 0.97 1.28
CA VAL A 64 3.33 1.40 2.68
C VAL A 64 2.10 2.26 2.86
N TYR A 65 1.31 1.97 3.88
CA TYR A 65 0.04 2.66 4.12
C TYR A 65 -0.32 2.72 5.59
N SER A 66 -1.22 3.63 5.95
CA SER A 66 -1.91 3.64 7.24
C SER A 66 -3.39 3.35 7.05
N ILE A 67 -4.04 2.93 8.13
CA ILE A 67 -5.47 2.67 8.20
C ILE A 67 -6.04 3.69 9.18
N ASP A 68 -7.08 4.39 8.76
CA ASP A 68 -7.88 5.26 9.60
C ASP A 68 -9.30 4.68 9.66
N ASP A 69 -9.58 3.99 10.76
CA ASP A 69 -10.86 3.31 10.99
C ASP A 69 -11.98 4.29 11.32
N GLU A 70 -11.68 5.52 11.77
CA GLU A 70 -12.69 6.53 12.10
C GLU A 70 -13.37 7.05 10.84
N VAL A 71 -12.61 7.24 9.76
CA VAL A 71 -13.12 7.72 8.46
C VAL A 71 -13.13 6.64 7.37
N VAL A 72 -12.89 5.37 7.73
CA VAL A 72 -12.87 4.22 6.83
C VAL A 72 -11.96 4.45 5.61
N LEU A 73 -10.74 4.91 5.87
CA LEU A 73 -9.77 5.34 4.87
C LEU A 73 -8.45 4.57 4.98
N VAL A 74 -7.91 4.17 3.84
CA VAL A 74 -6.56 3.63 3.69
C VAL A 74 -5.71 4.64 2.94
N ASN A 75 -4.70 5.18 3.60
CA ASN A 75 -3.79 6.17 3.04
C ASN A 75 -2.50 5.51 2.57
N ILE A 76 -2.34 5.35 1.25
CA ILE A 76 -1.10 4.85 0.64
C ILE A 76 -0.06 5.95 0.67
N ILE A 77 0.95 5.78 1.53
CA ILE A 77 2.03 6.74 1.73
C ILE A 77 3.09 6.60 0.64
N LEU A 78 3.49 5.36 0.33
CA LEU A 78 4.61 5.09 -0.58
C LEU A 78 4.40 3.79 -1.37
N ILE A 79 4.77 3.81 -2.65
CA ILE A 79 4.95 2.61 -3.48
C ILE A 79 6.40 2.61 -3.94
N ALA A 80 7.20 1.64 -3.49
CA ALA A 80 8.61 1.62 -3.83
C ALA A 80 9.11 0.20 -4.13
N HIS A 81 10.09 0.12 -5.03
CA HIS A 81 10.80 -1.13 -5.32
C HIS A 81 11.62 -1.56 -4.11
N ARG A 82 11.75 -2.86 -3.88
CA ARG A 82 12.39 -3.44 -2.70
C ARG A 82 13.84 -3.01 -2.52
N SER A 83 14.51 -2.67 -3.61
CA SER A 83 15.91 -2.21 -3.64
C SER A 83 16.09 -0.74 -3.26
N LYS A 84 14.99 0.03 -3.19
CA LYS A 84 14.98 1.45 -2.82
C LYS A 84 14.47 1.69 -1.38
N ILE A 85 14.27 0.64 -0.60
CA ILE A 85 13.62 0.72 0.73
C ILE A 85 14.65 0.65 1.88
N TYR A 86 15.95 0.68 1.57
CA TYR A 86 17.03 0.66 2.55
C TYR A 86 18.18 1.61 2.17
N GLU A 87 17.84 2.84 1.77
CA GLU A 87 18.74 3.98 1.94
C GLU A 87 18.20 4.88 3.05
#